data_AF-A0AA97E9Q0-F1
#
_entry.id   AF-A0AA97E9Q0-F1
#
_cell.length_a   1.000
_cell.length_b   1.000
_cell.length_c   1.000
_cell.angle_alpha   90.00
_cell.angle_beta   90.00
_cell.angle_gamma   90.00
#
_symmetry.space_group_name_H-M   'P 1'
#
loop_
_entity.id
_entity.type
_entity.pdbx_description
1 polymer ?
#
loop_
_entity_poly.entity_id
_entity_poly.type
_entity_poly.pdbx_seq_one_letter_code
_entity_poly.pdbx_strand_id
1 'polypeptide(L)'
;MDVLLALAVIGFVAWWIRYNQLYRSGAVKTPFFSLGGQSQSRARRVKVAHRPVARKRATPAAEREIGQAVSKITTYTHNYEVSVRLLHSTRQANMSKSLDWCAEKVIDDLLRDRR
;
A
#
# COMPACT_ATOMS: atom_id res chain seq x y z
N MET A 1 -2.40 8.55 -30.43
CA MET A 1 -2.82 8.74 -29.02
C MET A 1 -2.38 7.56 -28.15
N ASP A 2 -2.27 6.35 -28.71
CA ASP A 2 -1.89 5.12 -27.99
C ASP A 2 -0.47 5.06 -27.43
N VAL A 3 0.52 5.69 -28.09
CA VAL A 3 1.92 5.65 -27.64
C VAL A 3 2.13 6.44 -26.34
N LEU A 4 1.44 7.56 -26.16
CA LEU A 4 1.47 8.34 -24.92
C LEU A 4 0.81 7.59 -23.76
N LEU A 5 -0.26 6.86 -24.04
CA LEU A 5 -0.95 6.03 -23.06
C LEU A 5 -0.07 4.86 -22.61
N ALA A 6 0.63 4.22 -23.56
CA ALA A 6 1.58 3.14 -23.28
C ALA A 6 2.74 3.62 -22.40
N LEU A 7 3.31 4.80 -22.68
CA LEU A 7 4.38 5.39 -21.85
C LEU A 7 3.89 5.74 -20.43
N ALA A 8 2.65 6.23 -20.29
CA ALA A 8 2.06 6.51 -18.99
C ALA A 8 1.84 5.23 -18.17
N VAL A 9 1.38 4.14 -18.81
CA VAL A 9 1.18 2.84 -18.16
C VAL A 9 2.52 2.23 -17.74
N ILE A 10 3.54 2.25 -18.61
CA ILE A 10 4.88 1.74 -18.28
C ILE A 10 5.51 2.53 -17.14
N GLY A 11 5.38 3.87 -17.17
CA GLY A 11 5.85 4.74 -16.09
C GLY A 11 5.13 4.47 -14.76
N PHE A 12 3.81 4.24 -14.80
CA PHE A 12 3.01 3.90 -13.63
C PHE A 12 3.40 2.54 -13.05
N VAL A 13 3.62 1.52 -13.89
CA VAL A 13 4.06 0.18 -13.46
C VAL A 13 5.46 0.24 -12.85
N ALA A 14 6.40 0.98 -13.46
CA ALA A 14 7.75 1.16 -12.92
C ALA A 14 7.74 1.89 -11.57
N TRP A 15 6.92 2.95 -11.44
CA TRP A 15 6.72 3.68 -10.20
C TRP A 15 6.07 2.79 -9.12
N TRP A 16 5.09 1.98 -9.49
CA TRP A 16 4.42 1.02 -8.62
C TRP A 16 5.39 -0.06 -8.10
N ILE A 17 6.24 -0.61 -8.97
CA ILE A 17 7.27 -1.59 -8.57
C ILE A 17 8.26 -0.96 -7.58
N ARG A 18 8.72 0.27 -7.85
CA ARG A 18 9.64 0.99 -6.97
C ARG A 18 9.00 1.31 -5.62
N TYR A 19 7.75 1.74 -5.62
CA TYR A 19 6.97 2.02 -4.41
C TYR A 19 6.74 0.75 -3.58
N ASN A 20 6.41 -0.38 -4.24
CA ASN A 20 6.23 -1.66 -3.56
C ASN A 20 7.55 -2.21 -2.98
N GLN A 21 8.70 -1.98 -3.63
CA GLN A 21 10.01 -2.33 -3.06
C GLN A 21 10.29 -1.57 -1.76
N LEU A 22 9.99 -0.27 -1.70
CA LEU A 22 10.16 0.54 -0.48
C LEU A 22 9.31 0.05 0.70
N TYR A 23 8.11 -0.48 0.43
CA TYR A 23 7.25 -1.08 1.46
C TYR A 23 7.62 -2.52 1.83
N ARG A 24 8.26 -3.28 0.92
CA ARG A 24 8.77 -4.64 1.21
C ARG A 24 10.14 -4.64 1.91
N SER A 25 10.91 -3.56 1.84
CA SER A 25 12.23 -3.42 2.48
C SER A 25 12.18 -3.14 3.99
N GLY A 26 11.21 -3.74 4.70
CA GLY A 26 11.30 -3.95 6.15
C GLY A 26 12.22 -5.11 6.54
N ALA A 27 12.64 -5.97 5.60
CA ALA A 27 13.59 -7.04 5.90
C ALA A 27 14.34 -7.56 4.66
N VAL A 28 15.63 -7.80 4.89
CA VAL A 28 16.54 -8.76 4.22
C VAL A 28 17.46 -8.22 3.11
N LYS A 29 18.71 -8.01 3.56
CA LYS A 29 20.00 -8.35 2.94
C LYS A 29 20.23 -7.90 1.49
N THR A 30 20.98 -6.82 1.38
CA THR A 30 21.83 -6.57 0.20
C THR A 30 22.78 -7.76 -0.01
N PRO A 31 22.91 -8.29 -1.24
CA PRO A 31 23.90 -9.30 -1.53
C PRO A 31 25.30 -8.70 -1.41
N PHE A 32 26.15 -9.53 -0.83
CA PHE A 32 27.59 -9.43 -0.66
C PHE A 32 28.30 -8.86 -1.90
N PHE A 33 28.71 -7.60 -1.85
CA PHE A 33 29.89 -7.09 -2.54
C PHE A 33 30.74 -6.34 -1.52
N SER A 34 31.64 -7.10 -0.90
CA SER A 34 32.72 -6.58 -0.08
C SER A 34 33.78 -6.01 -1.02
N LEU A 35 33.93 -4.67 -1.05
CA LEU A 35 35.17 -4.02 -1.48
C LEU A 35 35.15 -2.56 -1.01
N GLY A 36 36.12 -2.20 -0.17
CA GLY A 36 36.44 -0.79 0.12
C GLY A 36 35.86 -0.30 1.45
N GLY A 37 36.73 -0.12 2.42
CA GLY A 37 36.37 0.31 3.76
C GLY A 37 35.91 1.76 3.84
N GLN A 38 35.20 2.07 4.91
CA GLN A 38 35.38 3.34 5.59
C GLN A 38 34.84 3.26 7.01
N SER A 39 35.76 3.51 7.94
CA SER A 39 35.53 3.88 9.32
C SER A 39 34.37 4.87 9.44
N GLN A 40 33.32 4.52 10.18
CA GLN A 40 32.37 5.51 10.71
C GLN A 40 32.38 5.48 12.24
N SER A 41 33.26 6.31 12.75
CA SER A 41 33.23 6.93 14.06
C SER A 41 31.81 7.38 14.46
N ARG A 42 31.34 6.86 15.58
CA ARG A 42 30.77 7.66 16.69
C ARG A 42 29.73 8.74 16.28
N ALA A 43 28.57 8.34 15.79
CA ALA A 43 27.40 9.24 15.73
C ALA A 43 26.61 9.19 17.04
N ARG A 44 26.61 10.32 17.77
CA ARG A 44 25.83 10.58 18.99
C ARG A 44 24.36 10.18 18.82
N ARG A 45 23.87 9.39 19.76
CA ARG A 45 22.47 9.01 19.96
C ARG A 45 21.64 10.25 20.33
N VAL A 46 21.09 10.95 19.33
CA VAL A 46 20.03 11.94 19.54
C VAL A 46 18.74 11.16 19.77
N LYS A 47 18.31 11.08 21.04
CA LYS A 47 16.94 10.64 21.38
C LYS A 47 15.98 11.71 20.87
N VAL A 48 15.55 11.59 19.62
CA VAL A 48 14.39 12.33 19.13
C VAL A 48 13.20 11.79 19.90
N ALA A 49 12.64 12.60 20.80
CA ALA A 49 11.40 12.28 21.48
C ALA A 49 10.32 12.12 20.41
N HIS A 50 9.96 10.87 20.13
CA HIS A 50 8.90 10.53 19.20
C HIS A 50 7.60 11.05 19.80
N ARG A 51 7.17 12.24 19.38
CA ARG A 51 5.86 12.79 19.74
C ARG A 51 4.82 11.74 19.31
N PRO A 52 4.05 11.15 20.22
CA PRO A 52 2.99 10.23 19.80
C PRO A 52 1.95 11.09 19.09
N VAL A 53 1.90 10.97 17.77
CA VAL A 53 0.80 11.51 16.97
C VAL A 53 -0.45 10.86 17.53
N ALA A 54 -1.32 11.66 18.15
CA ALA A 54 -2.59 11.21 18.66
C ALA A 54 -3.36 10.57 17.50
N ARG A 55 -3.34 9.23 17.41
CA ARG A 55 -4.20 8.47 16.50
C ARG A 55 -5.62 8.83 16.90
N LYS A 56 -6.26 9.71 16.11
CA LYS A 56 -7.70 9.93 16.18
C LYS A 56 -8.34 8.55 16.09
N ARG A 57 -8.89 8.06 17.21
CA ARG A 57 -9.60 6.79 17.24
C ARG A 57 -10.73 6.91 16.23
N ALA A 58 -10.77 6.00 15.25
CA ALA A 58 -11.84 5.98 14.28
C ALA A 58 -13.17 5.83 15.05
N THR A 59 -14.21 6.50 14.57
CA THR A 59 -15.54 6.34 15.15
C THR A 59 -15.98 4.89 14.96
N PRO A 60 -16.67 4.28 15.94
CA PRO A 60 -17.07 2.87 15.86
C PRO A 60 -17.99 2.57 14.66
N ALA A 61 -18.68 3.58 14.13
CA ALA A 61 -19.46 3.47 12.89
C ALA A 61 -18.57 3.24 11.66
N ALA A 62 -17.47 3.98 11.54
CA ALA A 62 -16.55 3.86 10.41
C ALA A 62 -15.82 2.50 10.39
N GLU A 63 -15.53 1.94 11.56
CA GLU A 63 -14.94 0.59 11.66
C GLU A 63 -15.89 -0.50 11.16
N ARG A 64 -17.20 -0.37 11.45
CA ARG A 64 -18.22 -1.29 10.94
C ARG A 64 -18.36 -1.23 9.43
N GLU A 65 -18.37 -0.03 8.86
CA GLU A 65 -18.44 0.18 7.41
C GLU A 65 -17.23 -0.43 6.69
N ILE A 66 -16.02 -0.23 7.22
CA ILE A 66 -14.80 -0.85 6.69
C ILE A 66 -14.88 -2.37 6.79
N GLY A 67 -15.34 -2.91 7.93
CA GLY A 67 -15.51 -4.36 8.11
C GLY A 67 -16.46 -4.99 7.08
N GLN A 68 -17.59 -4.33 6.79
CA GLN A 68 -18.54 -4.79 5.78
C GLN A 68 -17.94 -4.76 4.36
N ALA A 69 -17.26 -3.67 3.99
CA ALA A 69 -16.57 -3.54 2.71
C ALA A 69 -15.48 -4.62 2.52
N VAL A 70 -14.68 -4.86 3.56
CA VAL A 70 -13.64 -5.90 3.54
C VAL A 70 -14.26 -7.30 3.46
N SER A 71 -15.36 -7.56 4.16
CA SER A 71 -16.06 -8.83 4.09
C SER A 71 -16.53 -9.16 2.67
N LYS A 72 -17.14 -8.18 1.97
CA LYS A 72 -17.56 -8.32 0.56
C LYS A 72 -16.38 -8.69 -0.35
N ILE A 73 -15.24 -8.02 -0.21
CA ILE A 73 -14.03 -8.31 -1.03
C ILE A 73 -13.47 -9.69 -0.69
N THR A 74 -13.49 -10.07 0.59
CA THR A 74 -12.96 -11.34 1.08
C THR A 74 -13.71 -12.54 0.52
N THR A 75 -14.99 -12.39 0.17
CA THR A 75 -15.75 -13.41 -0.58
C THR A 75 -15.07 -13.81 -1.90
N TYR A 76 -14.35 -12.90 -2.55
CA TYR A 76 -13.70 -13.17 -3.82
C TYR A 76 -12.22 -13.57 -3.65
N THR A 77 -11.50 -12.91 -2.74
CA THR A 77 -10.06 -13.13 -2.53
C THR A 77 -9.76 -14.30 -1.60
N HIS A 78 -10.71 -14.66 -0.72
CA HIS A 78 -10.54 -15.62 0.39
C HIS A 78 -9.38 -15.26 1.34
N ASN A 79 -8.87 -14.03 1.27
CA ASN A 79 -7.74 -13.58 2.07
C ASN A 79 -8.02 -12.18 2.63
N TYR A 80 -8.25 -12.13 3.94
CA TYR A 80 -8.58 -10.90 4.66
C TYR A 80 -7.49 -9.82 4.54
N GLU A 81 -6.21 -10.19 4.68
CA GLU A 81 -5.11 -9.22 4.60
C GLU A 81 -5.03 -8.57 3.21
N VAL A 82 -5.24 -9.38 2.17
CA VAL A 82 -5.25 -8.89 0.78
C VAL A 82 -6.44 -7.96 0.57
N SER A 83 -7.63 -8.34 1.04
CA SER A 83 -8.84 -7.49 0.96
C SER A 83 -8.63 -6.13 1.62
N VAL A 84 -8.03 -6.09 2.80
CA VAL A 84 -7.73 -4.85 3.52
C VAL A 84 -6.74 -3.98 2.72
N ARG A 85 -5.65 -4.58 2.20
CA ARG A 85 -4.66 -3.86 1.40
C ARG A 85 -5.27 -3.27 0.12
N LEU A 86 -6.09 -4.05 -0.58
CA LEU A 86 -6.77 -3.61 -1.79
C LEU A 86 -7.72 -2.44 -1.49
N LEU A 87 -8.56 -2.57 -0.46
CA LEU A 87 -9.49 -1.51 -0.07
C LEU A 87 -8.75 -0.22 0.32
N HIS A 88 -7.66 -0.32 1.09
CA HIS A 88 -6.85 0.84 1.46
C HIS A 88 -6.19 1.50 0.24
N SER A 89 -5.65 0.72 -0.69
CA SER A 89 -5.03 1.23 -1.91
C SER A 89 -6.05 1.96 -2.79
N THR A 90 -7.22 1.36 -3.01
CA THR A 90 -8.30 1.98 -3.81
C THR A 90 -8.85 3.24 -3.16
N ARG A 91 -8.97 3.26 -1.82
CA ARG A 91 -9.41 4.44 -1.06
C ARG A 91 -8.39 5.58 -1.11
N GLN A 92 -7.10 5.26 -1.10
CA GLN A 92 -6.04 6.27 -1.27
C GLN A 92 -6.07 6.88 -2.68
N ALA A 93 -6.34 6.07 -3.71
CA ALA A 93 -6.50 6.56 -5.08
C ALA A 93 -7.80 7.37 -5.28
N ASN A 94 -8.85 7.05 -4.52
CA ASN A 94 -10.20 7.62 -4.68
C ASN A 94 -10.74 8.22 -3.38
N MET A 95 -10.00 9.18 -2.81
CA MET A 95 -10.34 9.76 -1.50
C MET A 95 -11.69 10.51 -1.46
N SER A 96 -12.19 10.94 -2.62
CA SER A 96 -13.49 11.63 -2.76
C SER A 96 -14.68 10.69 -2.85
N LYS A 97 -14.46 9.38 -2.97
CA LYS A 97 -15.50 8.37 -3.15
C LYS A 97 -15.87 7.71 -1.83
N SER A 98 -17.07 7.13 -1.80
CA SER A 98 -17.54 6.35 -0.65
C SER A 98 -16.76 5.03 -0.53
N LEU A 99 -16.73 4.48 0.68
CA LEU A 99 -16.12 3.19 0.96
C LEU A 99 -16.77 2.05 0.16
N ASP A 100 -18.09 2.12 -0.02
CA ASP A 100 -18.85 1.11 -0.76
C ASP A 100 -18.47 1.10 -2.25
N TRP A 101 -18.35 2.29 -2.87
CA TRP A 101 -17.86 2.42 -4.24
C TRP A 101 -16.42 1.87 -4.39
N CYS A 102 -15.56 2.11 -3.39
CA CYS A 102 -14.20 1.56 -3.40
C CYS A 102 -14.22 0.02 -3.35
N ALA A 103 -15.13 -0.57 -2.58
CA ALA A 103 -15.26 -2.02 -2.48
C ALA A 103 -15.77 -2.63 -3.79
N GLU A 104 -16.80 -2.04 -4.40
CA GLU A 104 -17.31 -2.45 -5.70
C GLU A 104 -16.23 -2.36 -6.78
N LYS A 105 -15.44 -1.29 -6.78
CA LYS A 105 -14.36 -1.14 -7.76
C LYS A 105 -13.29 -2.23 -7.64
N VAL A 106 -12.91 -2.58 -6.41
CA VAL A 106 -11.97 -3.69 -6.16
C VAL A 106 -12.56 -5.02 -6.65
N ILE A 107 -13.84 -5.27 -6.42
CA ILE A 107 -14.51 -6.49 -6.89
C ILE A 107 -14.53 -6.52 -8.43
N ASP A 108 -14.87 -5.42 -9.08
CA ASP A 108 -14.86 -5.29 -10.54
C ASP A 108 -13.46 -5.57 -11.12
N ASP A 109 -12.41 -5.00 -10.53
CA ASP A 109 -11.03 -5.22 -10.96
C ASP A 109 -10.61 -6.70 -10.77
N LEU A 110 -10.99 -7.34 -9.66
CA LEU A 110 -10.74 -8.76 -9.41
C LEU A 110 -11.50 -9.66 -10.40
N LEU A 111 -12.74 -9.32 -10.74
CA LEU A 111 -13.53 -10.07 -11.71
C LEU A 111 -13.01 -9.88 -13.14
N ARG A 112 -12.44 -8.72 -13.44
CA ARG A 112 -11.84 -8.43 -14.74
C ARG A 112 -10.53 -9.18 -14.94
N ASP A 113 -9.68 -9.27 -13.91
CA ASP A 113 -8.41 -10.01 -13.96
C ASP A 113 -8.60 -11.53 -14.15
N ARG A 114 -9.77 -12.05 -13.75
CA ARG A 114 -10.13 -13.47 -13.92
C ARG A 114 -10.75 -13.82 -15.28
N ARG A 115 -11.05 -12.84 -16.14
CA ARG A 115 -11.55 -13.07 -17.50
C ARG A 115 -10.41 -12.99 -18.50
#